data_AF-A0A7T4WJC2-F1
#
_entry.id   AF-A0A7T4WJC2-F1
#
_cell.length_a   1.000
_cell.length_b   1.000
_cell.length_c   1.000
_cell.angle_alpha   90.00
_cell.angle_beta   90.00
_cell.angle_gamma   90.00
#
_symmetry.space_group_name_H-M   'P 1'
#
loop_
_entity.id
_entity.type
_entity.pdbx_description
1 polymer ?
#
loop_
_entity_poly.entity_id
_entity_poly.type
_entity_poly.pdbx_seq_one_letter_code
_entity_poly.pdbx_strand_id
1 'polypeptide(L)'
;MTELTSSNRTINPRALPRTSGAPHRRTGRVRHAIGYVLLCLVALLFVSPLVYMVATSLKPSADVFTTPPTLWGSSIEWGNYAQAFTYLPFARFILNGIIVAAAGTAINVAVAVLSGYAFSRLRWRGGTPCSSCSWRR
;
A
#
# COMPACT_ATOMS: atom_id res chain seq x y z
N MET A 1 70.94 20.35 33.77
CA MET A 1 70.44 20.18 32.40
C MET A 1 69.35 19.13 32.44
N THR A 2 68.10 19.50 32.75
CA THR A 2 67.05 19.85 31.76
C THR A 2 66.85 18.68 30.80
N GLU A 3 65.80 17.87 30.93
CA GLU A 3 64.39 18.17 30.59
C GLU A 3 63.50 17.22 31.41
N LEU A 4 62.53 17.62 32.23
CA LEU A 4 61.20 18.17 31.88
C LEU A 4 60.54 17.54 30.65
N THR A 5 59.88 16.40 30.83
CA THR A 5 58.57 16.13 30.19
C THR A 5 57.92 14.98 30.97
N SER A 6 57.07 15.22 31.97
CA SER A 6 55.81 15.98 31.95
C SER A 6 54.89 15.56 30.81
N SER A 7 53.59 15.56 31.10
CA SER A 7 52.48 15.39 30.18
C SER A 7 52.07 13.94 29.89
N ASN A 8 51.64 13.27 30.96
CA ASN A 8 50.32 12.64 30.99
C ASN A 8 49.33 13.44 30.12
N ARG A 9 49.08 12.95 28.90
CA ARG A 9 48.00 13.42 28.04
C ARG A 9 47.17 12.20 27.67
N THR A 10 46.37 11.77 28.64
CA THR A 10 45.10 11.12 28.39
C THR A 10 44.24 12.03 27.50
N ILE A 11 44.46 11.96 26.19
CA ILE A 11 43.51 12.48 25.23
C ILE A 11 42.35 11.49 25.24
N ASN A 12 41.44 11.70 26.19
CA ASN A 12 40.11 11.12 26.20
C ASN A 12 39.29 11.88 25.14
N PRO A 13 38.98 11.31 23.97
CA PRO A 13 38.18 12.00 22.96
C PRO A 13 36.68 11.95 23.30
N ARG A 14 36.30 12.19 24.57
CA ARG A 14 34.96 12.69 24.90
C ARG A 14 34.94 14.20 24.79
N ALA A 15 35.01 14.69 23.55
CA ALA A 15 34.47 15.99 23.19
C ALA A 15 33.52 15.75 22.02
N LEU A 16 32.32 15.29 22.35
CA LEU A 16 31.20 15.24 21.42
C LEU A 16 30.86 16.67 20.99
N PRO A 17 30.87 17.00 19.68
CA PRO A 17 30.05 18.10 19.22
C PRO A 17 28.59 17.64 19.33
N ARG A 18 27.94 17.97 20.45
CA ARG A 18 26.48 18.06 20.51
C ARG A 18 26.07 19.31 19.74
N THR A 19 26.01 19.23 18.42
CA THR A 19 25.23 20.19 17.63
C THR A 19 23.87 19.58 17.38
N SER A 20 23.03 19.77 18.40
CA SER A 20 21.58 19.76 18.33
C SER A 20 21.13 20.55 17.11
N GLY A 21 20.48 19.89 16.16
CA GLY A 21 20.03 20.50 14.90
C GLY A 21 18.82 19.79 14.28
N ALA A 22 17.93 19.23 15.09
CA ALA A 22 16.55 18.97 14.67
C ALA A 22 15.63 19.53 15.76
N PRO A 23 14.51 20.23 15.45
CA PRO A 23 13.72 20.09 14.23
C PRO A 23 13.17 21.42 13.66
N HIS A 24 13.35 21.71 12.36
CA HIS A 24 12.46 22.69 11.72
C HIS A 24 11.14 22.00 11.27
N ARG A 25 10.36 21.52 12.25
CA ARG A 25 9.06 20.84 12.06
C ARG A 25 7.87 21.80 12.01
N ARG A 26 8.04 23.07 11.64
CA ARG A 26 6.91 24.02 11.54
C ARG A 26 6.28 24.06 10.15
N THR A 27 7.07 24.04 9.07
CA THR A 27 6.56 23.86 7.68
C THR A 27 6.00 22.46 7.41
N GLY A 28 6.33 21.47 8.25
CA GLY A 28 5.79 20.12 8.15
C GLY A 28 4.27 20.06 8.36
N ARG A 29 3.71 20.82 9.31
CA ARG A 29 2.28 20.70 9.66
C ARG A 29 1.35 21.18 8.56
N VAL A 30 1.64 22.32 7.92
CA VAL A 30 0.83 22.84 6.81
C VAL A 30 0.97 21.94 5.57
N ARG A 31 2.19 21.51 5.24
CA ARG A 31 2.40 20.56 4.14
C ARG A 31 1.71 19.22 4.38
N HIS A 32 1.70 18.72 5.62
CA HIS A 32 0.99 17.50 5.99
C HIS A 32 -0.51 17.71 5.98
N ALA A 33 -1.03 18.84 6.48
CA ALA A 33 -2.45 19.17 6.43
C ALA A 33 -2.97 19.25 4.99
N ILE A 34 -2.24 19.91 4.09
CA ILE A 34 -2.57 19.93 2.65
C ILE A 34 -2.54 18.51 2.06
N GLY A 35 -1.54 17.70 2.42
CA GLY A 35 -1.46 16.30 2.02
C GLY A 35 -2.67 15.47 2.49
N TYR A 36 -3.09 15.64 3.75
CA TYR A 36 -4.27 14.95 4.30
C TYR A 36 -5.58 15.43 3.65
N VAL A 37 -5.74 16.73 3.41
CA VAL A 37 -6.92 17.28 2.73
C VAL A 37 -7.01 16.74 1.30
N LEU A 38 -5.90 16.71 0.56
CA LEU A 38 -5.86 16.17 -0.79
C LEU A 38 -6.16 14.66 -0.78
N LEU A 39 -5.59 13.92 0.17
CA LEU A 39 -5.84 12.49 0.31
C LEU A 39 -7.30 12.19 0.67
N CYS A 40 -7.92 12.99 1.55
CA CYS A 40 -9.33 12.90 1.87
C CYS A 40 -10.23 13.24 0.67
N LEU A 41 -9.88 14.26 -0.12
CA LEU A 41 -10.62 14.61 -1.34
C LEU A 41 -10.59 13.47 -2.37
N VAL A 42 -9.41 12.91 -2.60
CA VAL A 42 -9.25 11.75 -3.50
C VAL A 42 -10.04 10.56 -2.94
N ALA A 43 -9.92 10.26 -1.65
CA ALA A 43 -10.69 9.19 -1.02
C ALA A 43 -12.21 9.39 -1.18
N LEU A 44 -12.73 10.60 -0.96
CA LEU A 44 -14.14 10.92 -1.16
C LEU A 44 -14.57 10.75 -2.62
N LEU A 45 -13.71 11.11 -3.58
CA LEU A 45 -13.98 10.91 -5.00
C LEU A 45 -14.07 9.42 -5.37
N PHE A 46 -13.28 8.55 -4.74
CA PHE A 46 -13.37 7.10 -4.90
C PHE A 46 -14.54 6.47 -4.13
N VAL A 47 -14.91 7.02 -2.97
CA VAL A 47 -16.05 6.55 -2.17
C VAL A 47 -17.38 6.95 -2.81
N SER A 48 -17.46 8.11 -3.46
CA SER A 48 -18.65 8.59 -4.17
C SER A 48 -19.31 7.54 -5.09
N PRO A 49 -18.59 6.94 -6.08
CA PRO A 49 -19.19 5.91 -6.94
C PRO A 49 -19.53 4.63 -6.17
N LEU A 50 -18.85 4.32 -5.06
CA LEU A 50 -19.17 3.16 -4.23
C LEU A 50 -20.49 3.39 -3.46
N VAL A 51 -20.68 4.58 -2.90
CA VAL A 51 -21.93 4.98 -2.25
C VAL A 51 -23.07 5.01 -3.27
N TYR A 52 -22.83 5.52 -4.48
CA TYR A 52 -23.79 5.49 -5.57
C TYR A 52 -24.16 4.05 -5.96
N MET A 53 -23.18 3.16 -6.13
CA MET A 53 -23.41 1.74 -6.45
C MET A 53 -24.25 1.03 -5.38
N VAL A 54 -23.95 1.28 -4.10
CA VAL A 54 -24.72 0.72 -2.98
C VAL A 54 -26.15 1.28 -2.99
N ALA A 55 -26.31 2.60 -3.14
CA ALA A 55 -27.63 3.23 -3.21
C ALA A 55 -28.46 2.73 -4.39
N THR A 56 -27.85 2.50 -5.57
CA THR A 56 -28.52 1.91 -6.72
C THR A 56 -28.83 0.43 -6.54
N SER A 57 -27.98 -0.32 -5.83
CA SER A 57 -28.21 -1.75 -5.56
C SER A 57 -29.33 -2.00 -4.56
N LEU A 58 -29.69 -1.01 -3.74
CA LEU A 58 -30.88 -1.05 -2.87
C LEU A 58 -32.17 -0.65 -3.60
N LYS A 59 -32.11 -0.23 -4.88
CA LYS A 59 -33.29 0.16 -5.66
C LYS A 59 -33.91 -1.08 -6.33
N PRO A 60 -35.25 -1.21 -6.35
CA PRO A 60 -35.93 -2.31 -7.03
C PRO A 60 -35.61 -2.35 -8.53
N SER A 61 -35.31 -3.55 -9.05
CA SER A 61 -35.08 -3.82 -10.47
C SER A 61 -36.29 -3.44 -11.37
N ALA A 62 -37.48 -3.32 -10.78
CA ALA A 62 -38.73 -2.95 -11.47
C ALA A 62 -38.85 -1.45 -11.83
N ASP A 63 -38.08 -0.56 -11.19
CA ASP A 63 -38.11 0.89 -11.44
C ASP A 63 -36.94 1.40 -12.30
N VAL A 64 -36.14 0.49 -12.86
CA VAL A 64 -35.05 0.85 -13.81
C VAL A 64 -35.63 1.36 -15.15
N PHE A 65 -36.87 1.01 -15.47
CA PHE A 65 -37.55 1.36 -16.72
C PHE A 65 -38.64 2.44 -16.59
N THR A 66 -38.85 3.02 -15.39
CA THR A 66 -39.85 4.07 -15.16
C THR A 66 -39.19 5.45 -15.07
N THR A 67 -39.44 6.28 -16.08
CA THR A 67 -39.19 7.73 -16.08
C THR A 67 -40.09 8.38 -15.00
N PRO A 68 -39.60 9.10 -13.98
CA PRO A 68 -38.30 9.76 -13.82
C PRO A 68 -37.37 9.10 -12.77
N PRO A 69 -36.04 9.06 -12.99
CA PRO A 69 -35.08 8.50 -12.06
C PRO A 69 -34.91 9.39 -10.82
N THR A 70 -35.70 9.12 -9.78
CA THR A 70 -35.59 9.78 -8.47
C THR A 70 -34.35 9.28 -7.72
N LEU A 71 -33.53 10.22 -7.21
CA LEU A 71 -32.32 9.95 -6.42
C LEU A 71 -32.63 9.31 -5.05
N TRP A 72 -33.89 9.41 -4.59
CA TRP A 72 -34.44 8.68 -3.44
C TRP A 72 -35.73 7.99 -3.87
N GLY A 73 -35.68 6.67 -4.09
CA GLY A 73 -36.87 5.85 -4.30
C GLY A 73 -37.68 5.74 -3.01
N SER A 74 -39.00 5.85 -3.11
CA SER A 74 -39.94 6.01 -1.99
C SER A 74 -40.10 4.79 -1.08
N SER A 75 -39.49 3.64 -1.43
CA SER A 75 -39.69 2.37 -0.72
C SER A 75 -38.41 1.54 -0.72
N ILE A 76 -37.90 1.17 0.46
CA ILE A 76 -36.76 0.25 0.62
C ILE A 76 -37.31 -1.19 0.57
N GLU A 77 -37.27 -1.81 -0.61
CA GLU A 77 -37.74 -3.19 -0.83
C GLU A 77 -36.59 -4.19 -0.66
N TRP A 78 -36.40 -4.69 0.56
CA TRP A 78 -35.41 -5.74 0.88
C TRP A 78 -35.65 -7.07 0.14
N GLY A 79 -36.84 -7.27 -0.45
CA GLY A 79 -37.20 -8.47 -1.20
C GLY A 79 -36.44 -8.68 -2.52
N ASN A 80 -35.87 -7.62 -3.11
CA ASN A 80 -35.08 -7.74 -4.35
C ASN A 80 -33.78 -8.52 -4.14
N TYR A 81 -33.14 -8.40 -2.98
CA TYR A 81 -31.96 -9.21 -2.66
C TYR A 81 -32.33 -10.69 -2.59
N ALA A 82 -33.42 -11.05 -1.92
CA ALA A 82 -33.89 -12.44 -1.83
C ALA A 82 -34.24 -13.05 -3.19
N GLN A 83 -34.88 -12.29 -4.08
CA GLN A 83 -35.16 -12.76 -5.44
C GLN A 83 -33.90 -12.83 -6.31
N ALA A 84 -32.96 -11.90 -6.20
CA ALA A 84 -31.70 -11.93 -6.95
C ALA A 84 -30.83 -13.15 -6.57
N PHE A 85 -30.83 -13.55 -5.28
CA PHE A 85 -30.15 -14.76 -4.81
C PHE A 85 -30.81 -16.06 -5.31
N THR A 86 -32.09 -16.02 -5.69
CA THR A 86 -32.83 -17.19 -6.19
C THR A 86 -32.76 -17.31 -7.72
N TYR A 87 -32.77 -16.19 -8.44
CA TYR A 87 -32.73 -16.16 -9.91
C TYR A 87 -31.36 -16.49 -10.51
N LEU A 88 -30.28 -16.14 -9.82
CA LEU A 88 -28.91 -16.44 -10.25
C LEU A 88 -28.21 -17.30 -9.20
N PRO A 89 -27.47 -18.36 -9.57
CA PRO A 89 -26.65 -19.12 -8.63
C PRO A 89 -25.40 -18.31 -8.21
N PHE A 90 -25.61 -17.16 -7.54
CA PHE A 90 -24.57 -16.24 -7.05
C PHE A 90 -23.51 -16.98 -6.21
N ALA A 91 -23.93 -17.93 -5.38
CA ALA A 91 -23.02 -18.75 -4.59
C ALA A 91 -22.01 -19.51 -5.46
N ARG A 92 -22.42 -20.02 -6.63
CA ARG A 92 -21.52 -20.71 -7.55
C ARG A 92 -20.54 -19.75 -8.22
N PHE A 93 -20.97 -18.55 -8.58
CA PHE A 93 -20.06 -17.55 -9.15
C PHE A 93 -19.00 -17.09 -8.15
N ILE A 94 -19.39 -16.87 -6.88
CA ILE A 94 -18.46 -16.53 -5.81
C ILE A 94 -17.47 -17.68 -5.58
N LEU A 95 -17.95 -18.93 -5.48
CA LEU A 95 -17.09 -20.10 -5.29
C LEU A 95 -16.12 -20.29 -6.47
N ASN A 96 -16.60 -20.20 -7.71
CA ASN A 96 -15.75 -20.33 -8.90
C ASN A 96 -14.69 -19.22 -8.95
N GLY A 97 -15.06 -17.97 -8.64
CA GLY A 97 -14.13 -16.85 -8.57
C GLY A 97 -13.05 -17.05 -7.50
N ILE A 98 -13.44 -17.51 -6.30
CA ILE A 98 -12.51 -17.83 -5.21
C ILE A 98 -11.56 -18.96 -5.62
N ILE A 99 -12.07 -20.03 -6.22
CA ILE A 99 -11.24 -21.18 -6.65
C ILE A 99 -10.21 -20.72 -7.69
N VAL A 100 -10.63 -19.94 -8.69
CA VAL A 100 -9.74 -19.44 -9.74
C VAL A 100 -8.71 -18.45 -9.17
N ALA A 101 -9.13 -17.52 -8.31
CA ALA A 101 -8.22 -16.57 -7.66
C ALA A 101 -7.19 -17.28 -6.77
N ALA A 102 -7.64 -18.24 -5.95
CA ALA A 102 -6.78 -19.02 -5.08
C ALA A 102 -5.77 -19.86 -5.89
N ALA A 103 -6.24 -20.57 -6.92
CA ALA A 103 -5.36 -21.34 -7.81
C ALA A 103 -4.32 -20.44 -8.50
N GLY A 104 -4.74 -19.29 -9.03
CA GLY A 104 -3.84 -18.33 -9.67
C GLY A 104 -2.79 -17.76 -8.69
N THR A 105 -3.20 -17.38 -7.48
CA THR A 105 -2.26 -16.90 -6.45
C THR A 105 -1.28 -17.99 -6.02
N ALA A 106 -1.72 -19.24 -5.84
CA ALA A 106 -0.85 -20.35 -5.47
C ALA A 106 0.24 -20.61 -6.53
N ILE A 107 -0.15 -20.63 -7.80
CA ILE A 107 0.79 -20.79 -8.93
C ILE A 107 1.77 -19.61 -8.96
N ASN A 108 1.29 -18.37 -8.84
CA ASN A 108 2.15 -17.18 -8.83
C ASN A 108 3.16 -17.20 -7.67
N VAL A 109 2.73 -17.56 -6.46
CA VAL A 109 3.62 -17.66 -5.30
C VAL A 109 4.65 -18.76 -5.51
N ALA A 110 4.25 -19.93 -6.02
CA ALA A 110 5.18 -21.02 -6.30
C ALA A 110 6.27 -20.60 -7.30
N VAL A 111 5.88 -19.94 -8.40
CA VAL A 111 6.81 -19.44 -9.42
C VAL A 111 7.71 -18.33 -8.85
N ALA A 112 7.16 -17.39 -8.09
CA ALA A 112 7.91 -16.32 -7.46
C ALA A 112 8.95 -16.84 -6.46
N VAL A 113 8.58 -17.84 -5.64
CA VAL A 113 9.49 -18.49 -4.70
C VAL A 113 10.60 -19.24 -5.43
N LEU A 114 10.27 -19.99 -6.48
CA LEU A 114 11.27 -20.73 -7.26
C LEU A 114 12.25 -19.77 -7.97
N SER A 115 11.75 -18.68 -8.54
CA SER A 115 12.56 -17.63 -9.16
C SER A 115 13.46 -16.92 -8.14
N GLY A 116 12.92 -16.52 -6.99
CA GLY A 116 13.69 -15.90 -5.90
C GLY A 116 14.74 -16.84 -5.31
N TYR A 117 14.42 -18.14 -5.18
CA TYR A 117 15.39 -19.15 -4.77
C TYR A 117 16.51 -19.31 -5.79
N ALA A 118 16.18 -19.31 -7.08
CA ALA A 118 17.18 -19.37 -8.14
C ALA A 118 18.12 -18.14 -8.07
N PHE A 119 17.60 -16.92 -7.94
CA PHE A 119 18.46 -15.73 -7.86
C PHE A 119 19.29 -15.65 -6.58
N SER A 120 18.81 -16.20 -5.45
CA SER A 120 19.53 -16.13 -4.17
C SER A 120 20.57 -17.23 -3.99
N ARG A 121 20.34 -18.43 -4.56
CA ARG A 121 21.22 -19.60 -4.37
C ARG A 121 22.00 -20.00 -5.61
N LEU A 122 21.52 -19.74 -6.83
CA LEU A 122 22.37 -19.93 -8.01
C LEU A 122 23.37 -18.79 -8.08
N ARG A 123 24.64 -19.13 -7.84
CA ARG A 123 25.77 -18.24 -8.08
C ARG A 123 25.93 -18.10 -9.59
N TRP A 124 25.39 -17.02 -10.14
CA TRP A 124 25.42 -16.77 -11.58
C TRP A 124 26.87 -16.68 -12.06
N ARG A 125 27.25 -17.55 -13.00
CA ARG A 125 28.63 -17.77 -13.45
C ARG A 125 29.17 -16.65 -14.34
N GLY A 126 28.39 -15.60 -14.58
CA GLY A 126 28.77 -14.37 -15.31
C GLY A 126 28.94 -13.13 -14.42
N GLY A 127 28.82 -13.27 -13.09
CA GLY A 127 29.13 -12.21 -12.15
C GLY A 127 30.63 -12.11 -11.89
N THR A 128 31.41 -11.67 -12.88
CA THR A 128 32.67 -10.99 -12.58
C THR A 128 32.35 -9.51 -12.45
N PRO A 129 32.21 -8.95 -11.23
CA PRO A 129 32.54 -7.55 -11.05
C PRO A 129 33.99 -7.44 -11.50
N CYS A 130 34.22 -6.57 -12.48
CA CYS A 130 35.54 -6.14 -12.88
C CYS A 130 36.34 -5.85 -11.60
N SER A 131 37.25 -6.77 -11.22
CA SER A 131 38.10 -6.68 -10.04
C SER A 131 39.15 -5.57 -10.18
N SER A 132 39.08 -4.78 -11.26
CA SER A 132 39.80 -3.54 -11.48
C SER A 132 38.89 -2.32 -11.27
N CYS A 133 38.28 -2.17 -10.10
CA CYS A 133 37.95 -0.84 -9.60
C CYS A 133 38.63 -0.66 -8.25
N SER A 134 39.92 -0.39 -8.35
CA SER A 134 40.74 0.17 -7.28
C SER A 134 40.25 1.57 -6.93
N TRP A 135 39.08 1.71 -6.31
CA TRP A 135 38.69 2.94 -5.64
C TRP A 135 39.23 2.92 -4.21
N ARG A 136 40.52 3.22 -4.15
CA ARG A 136 41.25 3.66 -2.97
C ARG A 136 40.97 5.16 -2.81
N ARG A 137 40.46 5.53 -1.62
CA ARG A 137 40.18 6.87 -1.05
C ARG A 137 38.76 7.37 -1.23
#